data_AF-A0AAE8F7C1-F1
#
_entry.id   AF-A0AAE8F7C1-F1
#
_cell.length_a   1.000
_cell.length_b   1.000
_cell.length_c   1.000
_cell.angle_alpha   90.00
_cell.angle_beta   90.00
_cell.angle_gamma   90.00
#
_symmetry.space_group_name_H-M   'P 1'
#
loop_
_entity.id
_entity.type
_entity.pdbx_description
1 polymer ?
#
loop_
_entity_poly.entity_id
_entity_poly.type
_entity_poly.pdbx_seq_one_letter_code
_entity_poly.pdbx_strand_id
1 'polypeptide(L)'
;MDEFDQRSWWTPTPDDAAWALPDDLRAADPLNGRDCGWVNQMRPFVRHFSQPGEQVFDPFCGFGSTLLAAALEGRNAHGMEIDPARAQLARTRLQRHAVEAPVLISTLVNKTPAAPIDLCLTNVPYFGCHWQGEALPGQLYASGDYGSYLTGMRAVFHALRKQLRPGGMGVAMVQNVVVGGRVIPQAWDVGRILASLFTLREERVLCYQRPAAALAHASAASNRSHEYALIFQHSRARLDLQQAAQLLQALHAQGLPVLVHGSYARWLASPTLMPAGPADLDLMLHAEQALWDRLTHWLQQQGFALSLWGEPCRAPVALAAVRAHHYLRAERIGADGRRLQVDLQLPADEPPLP
;
A
#
# COMPACT_ATOMS: atom_id res chain seq x y z
N MET A 1 30.59 -0.96 1.60
CA MET A 1 29.29 -0.28 1.75
C MET A 1 28.55 -0.56 0.45
N ASP A 2 27.40 -1.23 0.51
CA ASP A 2 26.67 -1.74 -0.67
C ASP A 2 26.06 -0.56 -1.46
N GLU A 3 25.96 -0.65 -2.79
CA GLU A 3 25.36 0.40 -3.64
C GLU A 3 23.91 0.68 -3.20
N PHE A 4 23.23 -0.37 -2.73
CA PHE A 4 21.91 -0.34 -2.16
C PHE A 4 21.77 0.59 -0.94
N ASP A 5 22.84 0.82 -0.16
CA ASP A 5 22.79 1.64 1.05
C ASP A 5 22.96 3.14 0.76
N GLN A 6 23.44 3.51 -0.45
CA GLN A 6 23.84 4.89 -0.76
C GLN A 6 22.96 5.59 -1.79
N ARG A 7 22.17 4.83 -2.56
CA ARG A 7 21.45 5.36 -3.72
C ARG A 7 19.96 5.07 -3.62
N SER A 8 19.15 6.05 -4.03
CA SER A 8 17.71 5.86 -4.27
C SER A 8 17.41 5.06 -5.55
N TRP A 9 18.45 4.64 -6.29
CA TRP A 9 18.35 3.75 -7.44
C TRP A 9 19.56 2.84 -7.53
N TRP A 10 19.40 1.63 -8.06
CA TRP A 10 20.53 0.74 -8.36
C TRP A 10 20.17 -0.26 -9.46
N THR A 11 21.18 -0.95 -9.99
CA THR A 11 20.99 -2.07 -10.91
C THR A 11 21.09 -3.39 -10.15
N PRO A 12 19.99 -4.15 -10.01
CA PRO A 12 20.05 -5.46 -9.40
C PRO A 12 20.99 -6.38 -10.18
N THR A 13 21.83 -7.13 -9.48
CA THR A 13 22.61 -8.21 -10.08
C THR A 13 21.67 -9.37 -10.44
N PRO A 14 21.81 -9.99 -11.61
CA PRO A 14 21.10 -11.23 -11.93
C PRO A 14 21.32 -12.31 -10.88
N ASP A 15 20.39 -13.26 -10.80
CA ASP A 15 20.57 -14.43 -9.95
C ASP A 15 21.76 -15.28 -10.42
N ASP A 16 22.51 -15.80 -9.46
CA ASP A 16 23.44 -16.89 -9.73
C ASP A 16 22.67 -18.09 -10.27
N ALA A 17 23.32 -18.92 -11.09
CA ALA A 17 22.70 -20.14 -11.63
C ALA A 17 22.13 -21.06 -10.54
N ALA A 18 22.70 -20.99 -9.33
CA ALA A 18 22.22 -21.71 -8.15
C ALA A 18 20.84 -21.27 -7.66
N TRP A 19 20.40 -20.03 -7.93
CA TRP A 19 19.14 -19.47 -7.42
C TRP A 19 18.11 -19.19 -8.53
N ALA A 20 18.54 -19.20 -9.79
CA ALA A 20 17.67 -19.03 -10.95
C ALA A 20 16.52 -20.05 -10.94
N LEU A 21 15.36 -19.64 -11.47
CA LEU A 21 14.22 -20.56 -11.63
C LEU A 21 14.62 -21.70 -12.59
N PRO A 22 14.59 -22.97 -12.15
CA PRO A 22 14.91 -24.12 -12.99
C PRO A 22 14.05 -24.22 -14.25
N ASP A 23 14.64 -24.65 -15.36
CA ASP A 23 13.97 -24.68 -16.68
C ASP A 23 12.75 -25.61 -16.72
N ASP A 24 12.78 -26.71 -15.97
CA ASP A 24 11.64 -27.62 -15.87
C ASP A 24 10.45 -26.97 -15.14
N LEU A 25 10.71 -26.21 -14.07
CA LEU A 25 9.67 -25.45 -13.37
C LEU A 25 9.16 -24.28 -14.22
N ARG A 26 10.06 -23.66 -14.99
CA ARG A 26 9.71 -22.59 -15.93
C ARG A 26 8.74 -23.09 -17.00
N ALA A 27 9.03 -24.25 -17.60
CA ALA A 27 8.22 -24.84 -18.67
C ALA A 27 6.84 -25.31 -18.17
N ALA A 28 6.72 -25.61 -16.88
CA ALA A 28 5.46 -26.03 -16.26
C ALA A 28 4.50 -24.86 -15.92
N ASP A 29 4.97 -23.62 -16.01
CA ASP A 29 4.16 -22.43 -15.70
C ASP A 29 3.47 -21.85 -16.94
N PRO A 30 2.19 -21.44 -16.87
CA PRO A 30 1.46 -20.86 -18.00
C PRO A 30 2.09 -19.58 -18.59
N LEU A 31 2.89 -18.85 -17.83
CA LEU A 31 3.61 -17.66 -18.28
C LEU A 31 5.08 -17.94 -18.62
N ASN A 32 5.48 -19.21 -18.64
CA ASN A 32 6.85 -19.67 -18.85
C ASN A 32 7.84 -19.00 -17.87
N GLY A 33 7.40 -18.78 -16.61
CA GLY A 33 8.18 -18.14 -15.55
C GLY A 33 8.69 -16.73 -15.88
N ARG A 34 8.06 -16.03 -16.83
CA ARG A 34 8.47 -14.67 -17.26
C ARG A 34 8.31 -13.63 -16.16
N ASP A 35 7.41 -13.87 -15.23
CA ASP A 35 7.13 -13.02 -14.06
C ASP A 35 7.89 -13.48 -12.80
N CYS A 36 8.82 -14.42 -12.91
CA CYS A 36 9.65 -14.81 -11.78
C CYS A 36 10.67 -13.71 -11.44
N GLY A 37 10.49 -13.05 -10.30
CA GLY A 37 11.46 -12.09 -9.75
C GLY A 37 12.78 -12.75 -9.34
N TRP A 38 13.84 -11.94 -9.22
CA TRP A 38 15.18 -12.39 -8.85
C TRP A 38 15.36 -12.47 -7.33
N VAL A 39 16.04 -13.50 -6.85
CA VAL A 39 16.41 -13.66 -5.44
C VAL A 39 17.38 -12.55 -5.02
N ASN A 40 18.40 -12.28 -5.84
CA ASN A 40 19.40 -11.23 -5.59
C ASN A 40 18.79 -9.83 -5.54
N GLN A 41 17.66 -9.60 -6.22
CA GLN A 41 16.89 -8.35 -6.08
C GLN A 41 16.28 -8.19 -4.69
N MET A 42 15.82 -9.27 -4.06
CA MET A 42 15.08 -9.24 -2.79
C MET A 42 16.00 -9.19 -1.56
N ARG A 43 17.15 -9.86 -1.62
CA ARG A 43 18.07 -10.02 -0.48
C ARG A 43 18.50 -8.69 0.19
N PRO A 44 18.84 -7.61 -0.54
CA PRO A 44 19.17 -6.32 0.10
C PRO A 44 18.02 -5.76 0.94
N PHE A 45 16.78 -5.87 0.48
CA PHE A 45 15.61 -5.43 1.24
C PHE A 45 15.36 -6.26 2.48
N VAL A 46 15.51 -7.59 2.37
CA VAL A 46 15.43 -8.47 3.54
C VAL A 46 16.46 -8.06 4.58
N ARG A 47 17.74 -7.92 4.20
CA ARG A 47 18.83 -7.55 5.11
C ARG A 47 18.58 -6.20 5.79
N HIS A 48 18.07 -5.24 5.05
CA HIS A 48 17.94 -3.86 5.51
C HIS A 48 16.69 -3.61 6.35
N PHE A 49 15.56 -4.26 6.04
CA PHE A 49 14.26 -3.99 6.67
C PHE A 49 13.79 -5.10 7.62
N SER A 50 14.63 -6.08 7.93
CA SER A 50 14.37 -7.11 8.94
C SER A 50 15.65 -7.54 9.65
N GLN A 51 15.51 -8.24 10.78
CA GLN A 51 16.59 -8.87 11.54
C GLN A 51 16.60 -10.38 11.33
N PRO A 52 17.74 -11.07 11.52
CA PRO A 52 17.77 -12.54 11.53
C PRO A 52 16.72 -13.13 12.48
N GLY A 53 16.04 -14.20 12.03
CA GLY A 53 14.92 -14.83 12.76
C GLY A 53 13.57 -14.12 12.65
N GLU A 54 13.51 -12.88 12.14
CA GLU A 54 12.22 -12.21 11.90
C GLU A 54 11.44 -12.85 10.74
N GLN A 55 10.14 -12.63 10.74
CA GLN A 55 9.18 -13.17 9.81
C GLN A 55 9.00 -12.28 8.58
N VAL A 56 9.53 -12.73 7.44
CA VAL A 56 9.26 -12.16 6.12
C VAL A 56 8.01 -12.81 5.52
N PHE A 57 7.17 -11.99 4.90
CA PHE A 57 5.93 -12.41 4.25
C PHE A 57 5.81 -11.90 2.83
N ASP A 58 5.33 -12.75 1.93
CA ASP A 58 4.95 -12.37 0.56
C ASP A 58 3.48 -12.78 0.27
N PRO A 59 2.54 -11.82 0.16
CA PRO A 59 1.14 -12.11 -0.18
C PRO A 59 0.92 -12.58 -1.62
N PHE A 60 1.94 -12.49 -2.48
CA PHE A 60 1.90 -12.83 -3.90
C PHE A 60 3.14 -13.65 -4.27
N CYS A 61 3.42 -14.72 -3.51
CA CYS A 61 4.75 -15.30 -3.48
C CYS A 61 5.20 -15.94 -4.80
N GLY A 62 4.29 -16.23 -5.74
CA GLY A 62 4.63 -16.69 -7.08
C GLY A 62 5.54 -17.92 -7.02
N PHE A 63 6.77 -17.78 -7.51
CA PHE A 63 7.79 -18.85 -7.52
C PHE A 63 8.65 -18.91 -6.24
N GLY A 64 8.28 -18.18 -5.18
CA GLY A 64 8.98 -18.19 -3.89
C GLY A 64 10.30 -17.44 -3.84
N SER A 65 10.61 -16.56 -4.79
CA SER A 65 11.90 -15.82 -4.82
C SER A 65 12.13 -15.01 -3.54
N THR A 66 11.10 -14.33 -3.03
CA THR A 66 11.16 -13.61 -1.75
C THR A 66 11.41 -14.53 -0.57
N LEU A 67 10.78 -15.70 -0.56
CA LEU A 67 10.90 -16.67 0.54
C LEU A 67 12.29 -17.29 0.57
N LEU A 68 12.84 -17.61 -0.60
CA LEU A 68 14.22 -18.08 -0.76
C LEU A 68 15.22 -16.99 -0.34
N ALA A 69 15.01 -15.74 -0.76
CA ALA A 69 15.86 -14.62 -0.32
C ALA A 69 15.84 -14.43 1.20
N ALA A 70 14.66 -14.54 1.82
CA ALA A 70 14.52 -14.47 3.27
C ALA A 70 15.30 -15.59 3.97
N ALA A 71 15.18 -16.83 3.51
CA ALA A 71 15.89 -17.97 4.08
C ALA A 71 17.41 -17.85 3.92
N LEU A 72 17.90 -17.41 2.75
CA LEU A 72 19.34 -17.18 2.51
C LEU A 72 19.93 -16.11 3.43
N GLU A 73 19.11 -15.16 3.86
CA GLU A 73 19.50 -14.13 4.83
C GLU A 73 19.22 -14.56 6.28
N GLY A 74 18.81 -15.80 6.55
CA GLY A 74 18.57 -16.29 7.91
C GLY A 74 17.30 -15.72 8.56
N ARG A 75 16.27 -15.40 7.77
CA ARG A 75 14.94 -15.01 8.23
C ARG A 75 13.96 -16.16 8.07
N ASN A 76 12.91 -16.15 8.90
CA ASN A 76 11.74 -17.00 8.67
C ASN A 76 10.94 -16.45 7.49
N ALA A 77 10.32 -17.33 6.71
CA ALA A 77 9.57 -16.93 5.53
C ALA A 77 8.25 -17.68 5.40
N HIS A 78 7.19 -16.98 5.04
CA HIS A 78 5.95 -17.60 4.59
C HIS A 78 5.34 -16.79 3.46
N GLY A 79 4.55 -17.42 2.61
CA GLY A 79 3.90 -16.74 1.49
C GLY A 79 2.54 -17.31 1.13
N MET A 80 1.81 -16.55 0.33
CA MET A 80 0.53 -16.95 -0.24
C MET A 80 0.60 -16.89 -1.76
N GLU A 81 0.05 -17.93 -2.39
CA GLU A 81 -0.16 -17.98 -3.82
C GLU A 81 -1.59 -18.49 -4.05
N ILE A 82 -2.36 -17.80 -4.88
CA ILE A 82 -3.75 -18.13 -5.11
C ILE A 82 -3.88 -19.34 -6.04
N ASP A 83 -2.98 -19.48 -7.01
CA ASP A 83 -2.98 -20.56 -7.98
C ASP A 83 -2.34 -21.83 -7.40
N PRO A 84 -3.09 -22.95 -7.27
CA PRO A 84 -2.58 -24.18 -6.67
C PRO A 84 -1.37 -24.76 -7.41
N ALA A 85 -1.32 -24.66 -8.74
CA ALA A 85 -0.22 -25.20 -9.54
C ALA A 85 1.06 -24.40 -9.31
N ARG A 86 0.97 -23.06 -9.34
CA ARG A 86 2.08 -22.15 -9.06
C ARG A 86 2.57 -22.26 -7.61
N ALA A 87 1.65 -22.42 -6.65
CA ALA A 87 2.02 -22.70 -5.27
C ALA A 87 2.85 -24.00 -5.15
N GLN A 88 2.51 -25.02 -5.95
CA GLN A 88 3.28 -26.26 -5.98
C GLN A 88 4.66 -26.08 -6.62
N LEU A 89 4.79 -25.26 -7.68
CA LEU A 89 6.08 -24.89 -8.26
C LEU A 89 6.97 -24.17 -7.23
N ALA A 90 6.40 -23.23 -6.48
CA ALA A 90 7.10 -22.52 -5.41
C ALA A 90 7.64 -23.48 -4.34
N ARG A 91 6.78 -24.38 -3.83
CA ARG A 91 7.18 -25.40 -2.85
C ARG A 91 8.30 -26.29 -3.38
N THR A 92 8.18 -26.72 -4.65
CA THR A 92 9.19 -27.58 -5.29
C THR A 92 10.53 -26.86 -5.40
N ARG A 93 10.52 -25.59 -5.82
CA ARG A 93 11.74 -24.76 -5.87
C ARG A 93 12.37 -24.62 -4.49
N LEU A 94 11.59 -24.25 -3.48
CA LEU A 94 12.09 -24.09 -2.10
C LEU A 94 12.68 -25.38 -1.55
N GLN A 95 12.01 -26.52 -1.77
CA GLN A 95 12.48 -27.84 -1.37
C GLN A 95 13.83 -28.19 -2.02
N ARG A 96 14.03 -27.88 -3.32
CA ARG A 96 15.30 -28.10 -4.01
C ARG A 96 16.47 -27.29 -3.43
N HIS A 97 16.17 -26.17 -2.77
CA HIS A 97 17.14 -25.37 -2.04
C HIS A 97 17.21 -25.70 -0.54
N ALA A 98 16.56 -26.79 -0.10
CA ALA A 98 16.44 -27.16 1.32
C ALA A 98 15.88 -26.04 2.21
N VAL A 99 14.96 -25.23 1.67
CA VAL A 99 14.29 -24.15 2.40
C VAL A 99 12.92 -24.60 2.87
N GLU A 100 12.72 -24.56 4.18
CA GLU A 100 11.42 -24.80 4.82
C GLU A 100 10.66 -23.49 5.01
N ALA A 101 9.84 -23.12 4.03
CA ALA A 101 8.99 -21.94 4.09
C ALA A 101 7.54 -22.29 3.68
N PRO A 102 6.53 -22.04 4.54
CA PRO A 102 5.14 -22.33 4.18
C PRO A 102 4.65 -21.50 3.00
N VAL A 103 4.12 -22.18 1.98
CA VAL A 103 3.37 -21.58 0.87
C VAL A 103 1.91 -21.99 1.01
N LEU A 104 1.04 -21.05 1.34
CA LEU A 104 -0.39 -21.28 1.52
C LEU A 104 -1.13 -21.02 0.20
N ILE A 105 -2.00 -21.96 -0.19
CA ILE A 105 -2.89 -21.79 -1.35
C ILE A 105 -4.08 -20.93 -0.90
N SER A 106 -3.97 -19.61 -1.03
CA SER A 106 -5.01 -18.66 -0.61
C SER A 106 -4.65 -17.23 -1.02
N THR A 107 -5.49 -16.29 -0.62
CA THR A 107 -5.17 -14.86 -0.59
C THR A 107 -5.18 -14.36 0.85
N LEU A 108 -4.46 -13.26 1.10
CA LEU A 108 -4.45 -12.62 2.42
C LEU A 108 -5.83 -12.07 2.84
N VAL A 109 -6.71 -11.84 1.86
CA VAL A 109 -8.10 -11.45 2.12
C VAL A 109 -8.89 -12.60 2.76
N ASN A 110 -8.60 -13.84 2.36
CA ASN A 110 -9.37 -15.02 2.75
C ASN A 110 -8.74 -15.78 3.92
N LYS A 111 -7.42 -15.67 4.12
CA LYS A 111 -6.71 -16.42 5.15
C LYS A 111 -5.74 -15.54 5.90
N THR A 112 -5.84 -15.61 7.23
CA THR A 112 -4.90 -14.97 8.15
C THR A 112 -3.62 -15.79 8.26
N PRO A 113 -2.43 -15.17 8.17
CA PRO A 113 -1.17 -15.82 8.47
C PRO A 113 -1.09 -16.33 9.91
N ALA A 114 -0.34 -17.40 10.14
CA ALA A 114 -0.22 -18.01 11.47
C ALA A 114 0.68 -17.21 12.44
N ALA A 115 1.56 -16.37 11.92
CA ALA A 115 2.49 -15.56 12.69
C ALA A 115 2.35 -14.07 12.32
N PRO A 116 2.57 -13.14 13.28
CA PRO A 116 2.73 -11.73 12.97
C PRO A 116 3.83 -11.50 11.95
N ILE A 117 3.63 -10.52 11.07
CA ILE A 117 4.58 -10.19 10.01
C ILE A 117 5.50 -9.07 10.49
N ASP A 118 6.82 -9.25 10.34
CA ASP A 118 7.81 -8.23 10.65
C ASP A 118 8.16 -7.39 9.41
N LEU A 119 8.29 -8.07 8.25
CA LEU A 119 8.52 -7.48 6.93
C LEU A 119 7.58 -8.09 5.88
N CYS A 120 6.82 -7.25 5.19
CA CYS A 120 6.17 -7.64 3.94
C CYS A 120 7.08 -7.27 2.76
N LEU A 121 7.46 -8.22 1.93
CA LEU A 121 8.24 -7.98 0.72
C LEU A 121 7.56 -8.72 -0.42
N THR A 122 7.24 -8.01 -1.51
CA THR A 122 6.41 -8.59 -2.56
C THR A 122 6.63 -7.92 -3.91
N ASN A 123 6.49 -8.69 -4.99
CA ASN A 123 6.21 -8.14 -6.31
C ASN A 123 4.72 -8.19 -6.54
N VAL A 124 4.10 -7.04 -6.81
CA VAL A 124 2.66 -7.02 -7.04
C VAL A 124 2.33 -7.70 -8.38
N PRO A 125 1.22 -8.42 -8.51
CA PRO A 125 0.76 -8.89 -9.82
C PRO A 125 0.48 -7.69 -10.71
N TYR A 126 0.95 -7.73 -11.95
CA TYR A 126 0.79 -6.64 -12.91
C TYR A 126 -0.52 -6.72 -13.68
N PHE A 127 -1.18 -5.56 -13.85
CA PHE A 127 -2.38 -5.47 -14.65
C PHE A 127 -2.09 -5.69 -16.15
N GLY A 128 -3.02 -6.33 -16.85
CA GLY A 128 -2.89 -6.65 -18.27
C GLY A 128 -1.90 -7.78 -18.58
N CYS A 129 -1.48 -8.54 -17.56
CA CYS A 129 -0.83 -9.82 -17.79
C CYS A 129 -1.83 -10.77 -18.46
N HIS A 130 -1.42 -11.46 -19.53
CA HIS A 130 -2.27 -12.42 -20.22
C HIS A 130 -2.27 -13.75 -19.45
N TRP A 131 -3.00 -13.81 -18.34
CA TRP A 131 -3.17 -15.04 -17.56
C TRP A 131 -3.85 -16.11 -18.40
N GLN A 132 -3.23 -17.28 -18.50
CA GLN A 132 -3.75 -18.42 -19.26
C GLN A 132 -4.24 -19.57 -18.36
N GLY A 133 -4.08 -19.43 -17.04
CA GLY A 133 -4.58 -20.39 -16.06
C GLY A 133 -6.04 -20.14 -15.69
N GLU A 134 -6.51 -20.85 -14.65
CA GLU A 134 -7.87 -20.69 -14.13
C GLU A 134 -8.07 -19.29 -13.53
N ALA A 135 -9.18 -18.63 -13.87
CA ALA A 135 -9.55 -17.32 -13.33
C ALA A 135 -10.22 -17.47 -11.95
N LEU A 136 -9.42 -17.73 -10.92
CA LEU A 136 -9.90 -17.89 -9.55
C LEU A 136 -10.42 -16.56 -8.97
N PRO A 137 -11.44 -16.56 -8.08
CA PRO A 137 -11.89 -15.35 -7.39
C PRO A 137 -10.76 -14.68 -6.60
N GLY A 138 -10.39 -13.46 -6.98
CA GLY A 138 -9.25 -12.73 -6.41
C GLY A 138 -7.93 -12.88 -7.18
N GLN A 139 -7.91 -13.61 -8.30
CA GLN A 139 -6.76 -13.69 -9.20
C GLN A 139 -6.56 -12.36 -9.93
N LEU A 140 -5.60 -11.57 -9.46
CA LEU A 140 -5.36 -10.22 -9.94
C LEU A 140 -4.83 -10.16 -11.37
N TYR A 141 -4.11 -11.19 -11.83
CA TYR A 141 -3.71 -11.28 -13.24
C TYR A 141 -4.91 -11.46 -14.20
N ALA A 142 -6.02 -12.01 -13.70
CA ALA A 142 -7.25 -12.22 -14.47
C ALA A 142 -8.25 -11.07 -14.34
N SER A 143 -7.85 -9.92 -13.80
CA SER A 143 -8.72 -8.75 -13.66
C SER A 143 -9.22 -8.26 -15.03
N GLY A 144 -10.54 -8.24 -15.24
CA GLY A 144 -11.13 -7.81 -16.51
C GLY A 144 -11.00 -6.32 -16.80
N ASP A 145 -10.84 -5.50 -15.76
CA ASP A 145 -10.65 -4.06 -15.86
C ASP A 145 -9.73 -3.53 -14.76
N TYR A 146 -9.22 -2.31 -14.96
CA TYR A 146 -8.23 -1.71 -14.08
C TYR A 146 -8.79 -1.31 -12.70
N GLY A 147 -10.07 -0.94 -12.62
CA GLY A 147 -10.74 -0.60 -11.36
C GLY A 147 -10.90 -1.82 -10.46
N SER A 148 -11.30 -2.96 -11.04
CA SER A 148 -11.34 -4.26 -10.34
C SER A 148 -9.96 -4.68 -9.84
N TYR A 149 -8.91 -4.49 -10.64
CA TYR A 149 -7.52 -4.72 -10.22
C TYR A 149 -7.13 -3.88 -8.99
N LEU A 150 -7.35 -2.56 -9.04
CA LEU A 150 -7.04 -1.66 -7.93
C LEU A 150 -7.86 -1.99 -6.67
N THR A 151 -9.11 -2.40 -6.83
CA THR A 151 -9.98 -2.84 -5.73
C THR A 151 -9.41 -4.06 -5.04
N GLY A 152 -8.98 -5.07 -5.81
CA GLY A 152 -8.34 -6.27 -5.25
C GLY A 152 -6.98 -5.97 -4.59
N MET A 153 -6.14 -5.13 -5.20
CA MET A 153 -4.89 -4.66 -4.58
C MET A 153 -5.15 -3.97 -3.23
N ARG A 154 -6.15 -3.08 -3.17
CA ARG A 154 -6.56 -2.40 -1.93
C ARG A 154 -7.02 -3.40 -0.87
N ALA A 155 -7.83 -4.39 -1.25
CA ALA A 155 -8.31 -5.41 -0.33
C ALA A 155 -7.16 -6.19 0.31
N VAL A 156 -6.17 -6.62 -0.49
CA VAL A 156 -4.99 -7.33 0.00
C VAL A 156 -4.16 -6.46 0.95
N PHE A 157 -3.83 -5.22 0.57
CA PHE A 157 -3.04 -4.35 1.43
C PHE A 157 -3.80 -3.91 2.70
N HIS A 158 -5.13 -3.80 2.63
CA HIS A 158 -5.94 -3.57 3.82
C HIS A 158 -5.89 -4.78 4.77
N ALA A 159 -5.94 -6.00 4.24
CA ALA A 159 -5.75 -7.21 5.04
C ALA A 159 -4.33 -7.28 5.63
N LEU A 160 -3.31 -6.92 4.86
CA LEU A 160 -1.92 -6.84 5.33
C LEU A 160 -1.77 -5.92 6.54
N ARG A 161 -2.43 -4.75 6.51
CA ARG A 161 -2.39 -3.79 7.62
C ARG A 161 -2.83 -4.40 8.95
N LYS A 162 -3.71 -5.40 8.93
CA LYS A 162 -4.17 -6.10 10.15
C LYS A 162 -3.14 -7.10 10.69
N GLN A 163 -2.19 -7.55 9.86
CA GLN A 163 -1.25 -8.63 10.16
C GLN A 163 0.20 -8.16 10.33
N LEU A 164 0.58 -7.07 9.65
CA LEU A 164 1.87 -6.42 9.82
C LEU A 164 1.97 -5.83 11.23
N ARG A 165 3.03 -6.13 11.98
CA ARG A 165 3.20 -5.59 13.33
C ARG A 165 3.25 -4.05 13.32
N PRO A 166 2.82 -3.36 14.39
CA PRO A 166 3.09 -1.93 14.53
C PRO A 166 4.58 -1.63 14.39
N GLY A 167 4.93 -0.66 13.56
CA GLY A 167 6.31 -0.32 13.20
C GLY A 167 6.95 -1.25 12.16
N GLY A 168 6.29 -2.35 11.78
CA GLY A 168 6.75 -3.28 10.75
C GLY A 168 6.84 -2.62 9.37
N MET A 169 7.77 -3.12 8.56
CA MET A 169 8.09 -2.56 7.25
C MET A 169 7.41 -3.33 6.12
N GLY A 170 7.18 -2.64 5.02
CA GLY A 170 6.65 -3.20 3.80
C GLY A 170 7.38 -2.66 2.58
N VAL A 171 7.58 -3.51 1.57
CA VAL A 171 8.17 -3.17 0.30
C VAL A 171 7.35 -3.82 -0.81
N ALA A 172 6.70 -2.99 -1.62
CA ALA A 172 5.93 -3.43 -2.78
C ALA A 172 6.67 -3.05 -4.06
N MET A 173 7.13 -4.05 -4.80
CA MET A 173 7.75 -3.88 -6.10
C MET A 173 6.65 -3.75 -7.16
N VAL A 174 6.70 -2.68 -7.95
CA VAL A 174 5.67 -2.37 -8.94
C VAL A 174 6.21 -1.55 -10.10
N GLN A 175 5.68 -1.77 -11.30
CA GLN A 175 5.98 -1.00 -12.51
C GLN A 175 4.73 -0.28 -13.02
N ASN A 176 4.94 0.85 -13.72
CA ASN A 176 3.94 1.31 -14.67
C ASN A 176 3.89 0.32 -15.83
N VAL A 177 2.71 0.05 -16.39
CA VAL A 177 2.53 -0.97 -17.45
C VAL A 177 2.09 -0.32 -18.75
N VAL A 178 2.26 -1.03 -19.88
CA VAL A 178 1.67 -0.64 -21.16
C VAL A 178 0.71 -1.74 -21.57
N VAL A 179 -0.56 -1.40 -21.75
CA VAL A 179 -1.61 -2.35 -22.15
C VAL A 179 -2.32 -1.75 -23.36
N GLY A 180 -2.36 -2.50 -24.48
CA GLY A 180 -2.96 -2.01 -25.72
C GLY A 180 -2.36 -0.68 -26.24
N GLY A 181 -1.06 -0.45 -26.03
CA GLY A 181 -0.37 0.79 -26.40
C GLY A 181 -0.61 1.98 -25.45
N ARG A 182 -1.44 1.82 -24.41
CA ARG A 182 -1.70 2.85 -23.40
C ARG A 182 -0.80 2.66 -22.19
N VAL A 183 -0.16 3.73 -21.74
CA VAL A 183 0.55 3.74 -20.45
C VAL A 183 -0.47 3.77 -19.32
N ILE A 184 -0.32 2.84 -18.38
CA ILE A 184 -1.11 2.77 -17.15
C ILE A 184 -0.16 3.08 -15.99
N PRO A 185 -0.46 4.12 -15.18
CA PRO A 185 0.39 4.56 -14.07
C PRO A 185 0.26 3.66 -12.83
N GLN A 186 0.35 2.34 -13.03
CA GLN A 186 0.11 1.33 -12.00
C GLN A 186 0.96 1.51 -10.74
N ALA A 187 2.23 1.88 -10.87
CA ALA A 187 3.07 2.11 -9.70
C ALA A 187 2.57 3.27 -8.85
N TRP A 188 2.08 4.34 -9.47
CA TRP A 188 1.59 5.52 -8.76
C TRP A 188 0.24 5.25 -8.11
N ASP A 189 -0.64 4.52 -8.79
CA ASP A 189 -1.95 4.18 -8.25
C ASP A 189 -1.84 3.20 -7.07
N VAL A 190 -0.96 2.20 -7.17
CA VAL A 190 -0.61 1.32 -6.03
C VAL A 190 0.05 2.12 -4.91
N GLY A 191 0.93 3.07 -5.22
CA GLY A 191 1.52 3.98 -4.24
C GLY A 191 0.47 4.79 -3.47
N ARG A 192 -0.58 5.28 -4.12
CA ARG A 192 -1.71 5.94 -3.45
C ARG A 192 -2.50 5.01 -2.56
N ILE A 193 -2.72 3.75 -2.98
CA ILE A 193 -3.34 2.73 -2.13
C ILE A 193 -2.50 2.53 -0.86
N LEU A 194 -1.18 2.33 -1.01
CA LEU A 194 -0.27 2.16 0.12
C LEU A 194 -0.27 3.38 1.05
N ALA A 195 -0.19 4.60 0.51
CA ALA A 195 -0.22 5.85 1.28
C ALA A 195 -1.52 6.03 2.09
N SER A 196 -2.64 5.48 1.60
CA SER A 196 -3.92 5.54 2.30
C SER A 196 -4.02 4.56 3.48
N LEU A 197 -3.16 3.53 3.51
CA LEU A 197 -3.21 2.44 4.50
C LEU A 197 -2.00 2.44 5.46
N PHE A 198 -0.86 2.95 4.99
CA PHE A 198 0.44 2.92 5.64
C PHE A 198 1.12 4.28 5.53
N THR A 199 2.17 4.49 6.34
CA THR A 199 3.05 5.64 6.14
C THR A 199 4.07 5.30 5.06
N LEU A 200 4.05 5.99 3.92
CA LEU A 200 5.13 5.89 2.94
C LEU A 200 6.43 6.42 3.55
N ARG A 201 7.54 5.71 3.31
CA ARG A 201 8.85 6.05 3.86
C ARG A 201 9.83 6.51 2.79
N GLU A 202 9.84 5.82 1.66
CA GLU A 202 10.76 6.06 0.55
C GLU A 202 10.27 5.28 -0.68
N GLU A 203 10.74 5.67 -1.85
CA GLU A 203 10.75 4.84 -3.05
C GLU A 203 12.19 4.60 -3.50
N ARG A 204 12.48 3.40 -3.98
CA ARG A 204 13.75 3.13 -4.68
C ARG A 204 13.50 2.62 -6.09
N VAL A 205 14.39 2.97 -7.01
CA VAL A 205 14.26 2.61 -8.44
C VAL A 205 15.26 1.52 -8.81
N LEU A 206 14.75 0.38 -9.24
CA LEU A 206 15.55 -0.74 -9.72
C LEU A 206 15.71 -0.61 -11.22
N CYS A 207 16.91 -0.33 -11.69
CA CYS A 207 17.22 -0.13 -13.10
C CYS A 207 17.88 -1.39 -13.68
N TYR A 208 17.11 -2.21 -14.39
CA TYR A 208 17.60 -3.38 -15.10
C TYR A 208 18.38 -2.99 -16.36
N GLN A 209 19.50 -3.67 -16.60
CA GLN A 209 20.22 -3.53 -17.86
C GLN A 209 19.43 -4.17 -18.99
N ARG A 210 19.16 -3.40 -20.05
CA ARG A 210 18.57 -3.87 -21.30
C ARG A 210 19.30 -3.26 -22.49
N PRO A 211 19.30 -3.93 -23.66
CA PRO A 211 19.88 -3.37 -24.88
C PRO A 211 19.30 -1.99 -25.19
N ALA A 212 20.18 -1.02 -25.46
CA ALA A 212 19.79 0.32 -25.86
C ALA A 212 19.43 0.33 -27.35
N ALA A 213 18.39 1.09 -27.70
CA ALA A 213 18.01 1.37 -29.08
C ALA A 213 17.72 2.86 -29.22
N ALA A 214 18.09 3.44 -30.36
CA ALA A 214 17.75 4.83 -30.66
C ALA A 214 16.23 4.98 -30.75
N LEU A 215 15.69 6.01 -30.09
CA LEU A 215 14.28 6.34 -30.19
C LEU A 215 14.03 7.22 -31.41
N ALA A 216 12.96 6.94 -32.15
CA ALA A 216 12.48 7.86 -33.17
C ALA A 216 12.09 9.20 -32.53
N HIS A 217 12.24 10.29 -33.29
CA HIS A 217 11.85 11.63 -32.84
C HIS A 217 10.40 11.64 -32.32
N ALA A 218 10.21 12.21 -31.12
CA ALA A 218 8.92 12.27 -30.40
C ALA A 218 8.30 10.91 -30.02
N SER A 219 9.00 9.78 -30.19
CA SER A 219 8.55 8.49 -29.66
C SER A 219 8.77 8.43 -28.15
N ALA A 220 7.69 8.17 -27.40
CA ALA A 220 7.76 7.89 -25.97
C ALA A 220 7.93 6.39 -25.65
N ALA A 221 7.84 5.51 -26.66
CA ALA A 221 7.97 4.06 -26.48
C ALA A 221 9.45 3.69 -26.30
N SER A 222 9.82 3.32 -25.07
CA SER A 222 11.18 2.89 -24.72
C SER A 222 11.22 1.40 -24.35
N ASN A 223 12.43 0.89 -24.12
CA ASN A 223 12.64 -0.49 -23.63
C ASN A 223 12.33 -0.66 -22.12
N ARG A 224 11.64 0.31 -21.50
CA ARG A 224 11.37 0.48 -20.05
C ARG A 224 11.90 -0.67 -19.21
N SER A 225 12.99 -0.40 -18.51
CA SER A 225 13.77 -1.40 -17.81
C SER A 225 13.89 -1.06 -16.33
N HIS A 226 12.82 -0.56 -15.71
CA HIS A 226 12.85 -0.23 -14.29
C HIS A 226 11.60 -0.63 -13.52
N GLU A 227 11.79 -0.81 -12.22
CA GLU A 227 10.76 -1.08 -11.22
C GLU A 227 10.89 -0.14 -10.02
N TYR A 228 9.77 0.17 -9.38
CA TYR A 228 9.75 0.91 -8.12
C TYR A 228 9.62 -0.07 -6.96
N ALA A 229 10.52 0.03 -5.98
CA ALA A 229 10.32 -0.50 -4.65
C ALA A 229 9.66 0.57 -3.80
N LEU A 230 8.35 0.46 -3.57
CA LEU A 230 7.62 1.37 -2.70
C LEU A 230 7.76 0.90 -1.26
N ILE A 231 8.45 1.69 -0.43
CA ILE A 231 8.74 1.35 0.96
C ILE A 231 7.72 2.05 1.86
N PHE A 232 7.04 1.27 2.69
CA PHE A 232 6.02 1.73 3.60
C PHE A 232 6.19 1.11 4.98
N GLN A 233 5.59 1.75 5.99
CA GLN A 233 5.64 1.29 7.36
C GLN A 233 4.24 1.25 7.96
N HIS A 234 3.97 0.22 8.75
CA HIS A 234 2.77 0.16 9.60
C HIS A 234 2.94 1.03 10.84
N SER A 235 3.04 2.33 10.64
CA SER A 235 2.96 3.33 11.69
C SER A 235 1.61 4.03 11.63
N ARG A 236 1.03 4.28 12.80
CA ARG A 236 -0.08 5.21 12.91
C ARG A 236 0.49 6.62 12.73
N ALA A 237 -0.02 7.37 11.76
CA ALA A 237 0.27 8.80 11.70
C ALA A 237 -0.16 9.42 13.04
N ARG A 238 0.75 10.16 13.69
CA ARG A 238 0.43 10.88 14.93
C ARG A 238 -0.20 12.22 14.56
N LEU A 239 -1.28 12.58 15.23
CA LEU A 239 -1.86 13.90 15.10
C LEU A 239 -0.88 14.96 15.62
N ASP A 240 -0.66 16.01 14.84
CA ASP A 240 0.03 17.21 15.34
C ASP A 240 -0.93 17.97 16.27
N LEU A 241 -0.71 17.81 17.58
CA LEU A 241 -1.55 18.39 18.64
C LEU A 241 -1.59 19.93 18.57
N GLN A 242 -0.48 20.56 18.18
CA GLN A 242 -0.40 22.01 18.10
C GLN A 242 -1.25 22.51 16.94
N GLN A 243 -1.13 21.89 15.77
CA GLN A 243 -1.95 22.25 14.61
C GLN A 243 -3.43 21.92 14.82
N ALA A 244 -3.75 20.82 15.49
CA ALA A 244 -5.12 20.48 15.87
C ALA A 244 -5.73 21.57 16.78
N ALA A 245 -5.00 22.02 17.81
CA ALA A 245 -5.44 23.09 18.69
C ALA A 245 -5.61 24.43 17.95
N GLN A 246 -4.67 24.79 17.07
CA GLN A 246 -4.77 25.99 16.24
C GLN A 246 -5.98 25.96 15.30
N LEU A 247 -6.27 24.81 14.69
CA LEU A 247 -7.45 24.64 13.85
C LEU A 247 -8.73 24.84 14.65
N LEU A 248 -8.84 24.26 15.85
CA LEU A 248 -10.00 24.43 16.72
C LEU A 248 -10.21 25.88 17.13
N GLN A 249 -9.14 26.61 17.46
CA GLN A 249 -9.21 28.04 17.75
C GLN A 249 -9.69 28.85 16.54
N ALA A 250 -9.19 28.51 15.34
CA ALA A 250 -9.60 29.19 14.11
C ALA A 250 -11.08 28.91 13.77
N LEU A 251 -11.55 27.66 13.93
CA LEU A 251 -12.96 27.30 13.75
C LEU A 251 -13.86 28.06 14.74
N HIS A 252 -13.44 28.15 16.01
CA HIS A 252 -14.16 28.93 17.01
C HIS A 252 -14.22 30.43 16.66
N ALA A 253 -13.11 31.01 16.17
CA ALA A 253 -13.07 32.41 15.73
C ALA A 253 -13.95 32.69 14.51
N GLN A 254 -14.23 31.68 13.67
CA GLN A 254 -15.20 31.76 12.57
C GLN A 254 -16.66 31.60 13.03
N GLY A 255 -16.90 31.35 14.32
CA GLY A 255 -18.23 31.08 14.86
C GLY A 255 -18.82 29.75 14.37
N LEU A 256 -17.98 28.77 14.01
CA LEU A 256 -18.43 27.44 13.60
C LEU A 256 -18.62 26.54 14.84
N PRO A 257 -19.85 26.06 15.11
CA PRO A 257 -20.16 25.30 16.32
C PRO A 257 -19.78 23.82 16.16
N VAL A 258 -18.47 23.54 16.14
CA VAL A 258 -17.94 22.17 16.08
C VAL A 258 -17.77 21.58 17.49
N LEU A 259 -18.11 20.31 17.64
CA LEU A 259 -17.85 19.53 18.85
C LEU A 259 -16.72 18.54 18.60
N VAL A 260 -15.74 18.49 19.49
CA VAL A 260 -14.65 17.51 19.40
C VAL A 260 -15.14 16.15 19.90
N HIS A 261 -14.85 15.10 19.15
CA HIS A 261 -15.19 13.73 19.49
C HIS A 261 -13.93 12.82 19.50
N GLY A 262 -14.11 11.57 19.92
CA GLY A 262 -13.15 10.51 19.64
C GLY A 262 -11.88 10.55 20.48
N SER A 263 -10.75 10.17 19.87
CA SER A 263 -9.48 9.99 20.57
C SER A 263 -8.94 11.31 21.14
N TYR A 264 -9.10 12.41 20.38
CA TYR A 264 -8.68 13.75 20.80
C TYR A 264 -9.51 14.28 21.97
N ALA A 265 -10.84 14.11 21.95
CA ALA A 265 -11.71 14.52 23.07
C ALA A 265 -11.34 13.79 24.37
N ARG A 266 -11.07 12.48 24.30
CA ARG A 266 -10.61 11.69 25.46
C ARG A 266 -9.25 12.15 25.97
N TRP A 267 -8.34 12.48 25.06
CA TRP A 267 -7.03 13.01 25.41
C TRP A 267 -7.12 14.40 26.07
N LEU A 268 -7.99 15.29 25.58
CA LEU A 268 -8.27 16.59 26.20
C LEU A 268 -8.81 16.44 27.63
N ALA A 269 -9.68 15.45 27.86
CA ALA A 269 -10.24 15.19 29.19
C ALA A 269 -9.16 14.67 30.17
N SER A 270 -8.29 13.77 29.70
CA SER A 270 -7.08 13.38 30.43
C SER A 270 -6.07 12.70 29.50
N PRO A 271 -4.82 13.22 29.39
CA PRO A 271 -3.78 12.60 28.58
C PRO A 271 -3.47 11.14 28.96
N THR A 272 -3.71 10.75 30.22
CA THR A 272 -3.49 9.37 30.69
C THR A 272 -4.48 8.37 30.09
N LEU A 273 -5.64 8.83 29.60
CA LEU A 273 -6.60 7.97 28.91
C LEU A 273 -6.09 7.56 27.51
N MET A 274 -5.17 8.34 26.93
CA MET A 274 -4.58 8.14 25.61
C MET A 274 -3.04 8.18 25.69
N PRO A 275 -2.38 7.17 26.29
CA PRO A 275 -0.94 7.18 26.50
C PRO A 275 -0.12 7.19 25.19
N ALA A 276 -0.68 6.68 24.09
CA ALA A 276 -0.07 6.74 22.76
C ALA A 276 -0.33 8.07 22.02
N GLY A 277 -1.10 8.99 22.63
CA GLY A 277 -1.64 10.19 22.00
C GLY A 277 -2.90 9.92 21.15
N PRO A 278 -3.66 10.97 20.81
CA PRO A 278 -4.76 10.88 19.86
C PRO A 278 -4.21 10.68 18.44
N ALA A 279 -5.03 10.06 17.60
CA ALA A 279 -4.61 9.67 16.26
C ALA A 279 -5.10 10.61 15.16
N ASP A 280 -6.23 11.25 15.43
CA ASP A 280 -7.08 11.98 14.51
C ASP A 280 -7.83 13.05 15.29
N LEU A 281 -8.30 14.06 14.56
CA LEU A 281 -9.21 15.06 15.08
C LEU A 281 -10.60 14.80 14.50
N ASP A 282 -11.45 14.14 15.28
CA ASP A 282 -12.87 13.95 14.92
C ASP A 282 -13.68 15.17 15.36
N LEU A 283 -14.42 15.78 14.44
CA LEU A 283 -15.33 16.89 14.73
C LEU A 283 -16.75 16.54 14.33
N MET A 284 -17.70 16.86 15.20
CA MET A 284 -19.12 16.79 14.93
C MET A 284 -19.66 18.20 14.63
N LEU A 285 -20.50 18.30 13.60
CA LEU A 285 -21.19 19.52 13.23
C LEU A 285 -22.66 19.20 12.95
N HIS A 286 -23.58 20.02 13.48
CA HIS A 286 -25.03 19.87 13.27
C HIS A 286 -25.41 19.76 11.79
N ALA A 287 -26.48 19.02 11.47
CA ALA A 287 -26.95 18.81 10.09
C ALA A 287 -27.66 20.03 9.48
N GLU A 288 -26.99 21.18 9.43
CA GLU A 288 -27.45 22.36 8.70
C GLU A 288 -26.59 22.59 7.46
N GLN A 289 -27.18 22.54 6.27
CA GLN A 289 -26.43 22.64 5.01
C GLN A 289 -25.60 23.93 4.96
N ALA A 290 -26.14 25.05 5.44
CA ALA A 290 -25.43 26.33 5.48
C ALA A 290 -24.19 26.32 6.40
N LEU A 291 -24.16 25.51 7.47
CA LEU A 291 -22.98 25.33 8.31
C LEU A 291 -21.91 24.52 7.58
N TRP A 292 -22.32 23.43 6.93
CA TRP A 292 -21.43 22.56 6.16
C TRP A 292 -20.83 23.29 4.95
N ASP A 293 -21.61 24.09 4.23
CA ASP A 293 -21.14 24.91 3.12
C ASP A 293 -20.05 25.88 3.58
N ARG A 294 -20.31 26.61 4.68
CA ARG A 294 -19.33 27.54 5.28
C ARG A 294 -18.05 26.82 5.72
N LEU A 295 -18.19 25.73 6.48
CA LEU A 295 -17.04 24.96 6.97
C LEU A 295 -16.21 24.39 5.82
N THR A 296 -16.84 23.75 4.84
CA THR A 296 -16.13 23.10 3.74
C THR A 296 -15.46 24.11 2.81
N HIS A 297 -16.10 25.25 2.52
CA HIS A 297 -15.45 26.34 1.81
C HIS A 297 -14.25 26.89 2.58
N TRP A 298 -14.42 27.15 3.88
CA TRP A 298 -13.34 27.69 4.70
C TRP A 298 -12.16 26.72 4.78
N LEU A 299 -12.39 25.42 5.01
CA LEU A 299 -11.34 24.40 5.01
C LEU A 299 -10.58 24.36 3.68
N GLN A 300 -11.28 24.40 2.54
CA GLN A 300 -10.61 24.45 1.23
C GLN A 300 -9.77 25.72 1.06
N GLN A 301 -10.26 26.88 1.51
CA GLN A 301 -9.48 28.13 1.50
C GLN A 301 -8.23 28.04 2.39
N GLN A 302 -8.28 27.25 3.47
CA GLN A 302 -7.14 26.96 4.33
C GLN A 302 -6.21 25.87 3.76
N GLY A 303 -6.44 25.42 2.53
CA GLY A 303 -5.60 24.46 1.81
C GLY A 303 -5.89 22.99 2.15
N PHE A 304 -7.04 22.67 2.76
CA PHE A 304 -7.44 21.28 2.96
C PHE A 304 -7.98 20.67 1.67
N ALA A 305 -7.52 19.47 1.34
CA ALA A 305 -8.17 18.58 0.40
C ALA A 305 -9.34 17.89 1.10
N LEU A 306 -10.49 17.84 0.43
CA LEU A 306 -11.69 17.17 0.95
C LEU A 306 -11.90 15.85 0.21
N SER A 307 -12.31 14.81 0.94
CA SER A 307 -12.66 13.53 0.35
C SER A 307 -13.76 12.79 1.11
N LEU A 308 -14.56 12.02 0.36
CA LEU A 308 -15.52 11.06 0.89
C LEU A 308 -15.00 9.67 0.57
N TRP A 309 -14.64 8.89 1.59
CA TRP A 309 -14.06 7.54 1.42
C TRP A 309 -12.82 7.51 0.50
N GLY A 310 -12.04 8.59 0.52
CA GLY A 310 -10.84 8.75 -0.29
C GLY A 310 -11.09 9.30 -1.70
N GLU A 311 -12.35 9.42 -2.14
CA GLU A 311 -12.69 10.10 -3.39
C GLU A 311 -12.67 11.62 -3.19
N PRO A 312 -11.84 12.38 -3.94
CA PRO A 312 -11.76 13.82 -3.81
C PRO A 312 -13.10 14.51 -4.10
N CYS A 313 -13.48 15.48 -3.28
CA CYS A 313 -14.66 16.30 -3.49
C CYS A 313 -14.33 17.80 -3.35
N ARG A 314 -15.25 18.66 -3.79
CA ARG A 314 -15.13 20.11 -3.66
C ARG A 314 -16.26 20.66 -2.80
N ALA A 315 -15.98 21.74 -2.08
CA ALA A 315 -17.01 22.49 -1.39
C ALA A 315 -17.92 23.24 -2.39
N PRO A 316 -19.21 23.43 -2.07
CA PRO A 316 -19.88 22.90 -0.87
C PRO A 316 -20.13 21.40 -0.96
N VAL A 317 -20.05 20.69 0.18
CA VAL A 317 -20.36 19.25 0.26
C VAL A 317 -21.78 19.06 0.76
N ALA A 318 -22.61 18.38 -0.02
CA ALA A 318 -24.00 18.10 0.34
C ALA A 318 -24.08 17.18 1.56
N LEU A 319 -24.95 17.51 2.52
CA LEU A 319 -25.20 16.70 3.72
C LEU A 319 -25.63 15.28 3.39
N ALA A 320 -26.44 15.11 2.33
CA ALA A 320 -26.86 13.79 1.86
C ALA A 320 -25.66 12.89 1.50
N ALA A 321 -24.64 13.47 0.87
CA ALA A 321 -23.41 12.75 0.55
C ALA A 321 -22.64 12.36 1.82
N VAL A 322 -22.52 13.27 2.79
CA VAL A 322 -21.86 12.97 4.07
C VAL A 322 -22.61 11.88 4.84
N ARG A 323 -23.94 11.93 4.90
CA ARG A 323 -24.77 10.88 5.53
C ARG A 323 -24.53 9.51 4.90
N ALA A 324 -24.52 9.45 3.57
CA ALA A 324 -24.28 8.20 2.84
C ALA A 324 -22.89 7.60 3.08
N HIS A 325 -21.90 8.43 3.47
CA HIS A 325 -20.50 8.04 3.65
C HIS A 325 -20.04 8.09 5.12
N HIS A 326 -20.93 8.40 6.06
CA HIS A 326 -20.71 8.56 7.50
C HIS A 326 -19.75 9.68 7.95
N TYR A 327 -18.76 10.05 7.14
CA TYR A 327 -17.83 11.14 7.44
C TYR A 327 -17.35 11.83 6.16
N LEU A 328 -16.98 13.10 6.29
CA LEU A 328 -16.20 13.86 5.32
C LEU A 328 -14.79 14.03 5.88
N ARG A 329 -13.77 13.63 5.12
CA ARG A 329 -12.38 13.81 5.52
C ARG A 329 -11.81 15.09 4.92
N ALA A 330 -11.18 15.89 5.76
CA ALA A 330 -10.35 17.02 5.37
C ALA A 330 -8.89 16.74 5.75
N GLU A 331 -7.99 16.86 4.77
CA GLU A 331 -6.57 16.64 4.98
C GLU A 331 -5.74 17.80 4.47
N ARG A 332 -4.73 18.19 5.24
CA ARG A 332 -3.73 19.17 4.83
C ARG A 332 -2.34 18.67 5.19
N ILE A 333 -1.40 18.86 4.28
CA ILE A 333 0.03 18.65 4.53
C ILE A 333 0.67 20.05 4.51
N GLY A 334 1.27 20.43 5.64
CA GLY A 334 1.99 21.70 5.77
C GLY A 334 3.30 21.68 4.97
N ALA A 335 3.88 22.87 4.77
CA ALA A 335 5.19 23.00 4.12
C ALA A 335 6.33 22.32 4.90
N ASP A 336 6.12 22.05 6.19
CA ASP A 336 7.00 21.26 7.05
C ASP A 336 6.80 19.74 6.91
N GLY A 337 5.93 19.30 6.00
CA GLY A 337 5.57 17.90 5.75
C GLY A 337 4.62 17.31 6.79
N ARG A 338 4.20 18.06 7.80
CA ARG A 338 3.28 17.54 8.82
C ARG A 338 1.87 17.46 8.28
N ARG A 339 1.22 16.32 8.53
CA ARG A 339 -0.16 16.05 8.11
C ARG A 339 -1.13 16.35 9.24
N LEU A 340 -2.18 17.10 8.93
CA LEU A 340 -3.36 17.27 9.78
C LEU A 340 -4.55 16.64 9.07
N GLN A 341 -5.11 15.59 9.68
CA GLN A 341 -6.32 14.92 9.24
C GLN A 341 -7.46 15.27 10.20
N VAL A 342 -8.60 15.63 9.63
CA VAL A 342 -9.83 15.97 10.34
C VAL A 342 -10.97 15.16 9.73
N ASP A 343 -11.68 14.40 10.55
CA ASP A 343 -12.86 13.66 10.12
C ASP A 343 -14.11 14.36 10.65
N LEU A 344 -14.92 14.90 9.74
CA LEU A 344 -16.14 15.64 10.01
C LEU A 344 -17.34 14.68 9.96
N GLN A 345 -18.14 14.67 11.01
CA GLN A 345 -19.26 13.75 11.17
C GLN A 345 -20.53 14.50 11.57
N LEU A 346 -21.67 13.86 11.32
CA LEU A 346 -22.95 14.30 11.84
C LEU A 346 -23.18 13.67 13.22
N PRO A 347 -23.93 14.33 14.13
CA PRO A 347 -24.32 13.72 15.40
C PRO A 347 -25.10 12.41 15.18
N ALA A 348 -24.84 11.40 16.02
CA ALA A 348 -25.48 10.08 15.89
C ALA A 348 -27.01 10.10 16.13
N ASP A 349 -27.50 11.11 16.84
CA ASP A 349 -28.89 11.18 17.35
C ASP A 349 -29.84 12.05 16.49
N GLU A 350 -29.45 12.46 15.28
CA GLU A 350 -30.31 13.34 14.45
C GLU A 350 -31.22 12.55 13.48
N PRO A 351 -32.54 12.87 13.41
CA PRO A 351 -33.48 12.18 12.54
C PRO A 351 -33.09 12.30 11.05
N PRO A 352 -33.50 11.35 10.20
CA PRO A 352 -33.36 11.51 8.76
C PRO A 352 -34.07 12.79 8.28
N LEU A 353 -33.45 13.52 7.35
CA LEU A 353 -34.13 14.61 6.64
C LEU A 353 -35.30 14.03 5.81
N PRO A 354 -36.40 14.78 5.66
CA PRO A 354 -37.59 14.32 4.95
C PRO A 354 -37.34 13.94 3.49
#